data_AF-A0A553SIJ7-F1
#
_entry.id   AF-A0A553SIJ7-F1
#
_cell.length_a   1.000
_cell.length_b   1.000
_cell.length_c   1.000
_cell.angle_alpha   90.00
_cell.angle_beta   90.00
_cell.angle_gamma   90.00
#
_symmetry.space_group_name_H-M   'P 1'
#
loop_
_entity.id
_entity.type
_entity.pdbx_description
1 polymer ?
#
loop_
_entity_poly.entity_id
_entity_poly.type
_entity_poly.pdbx_seq_one_letter_code
_entity_poly.pdbx_strand_id
1 'polypeptide(L)'
;MKVNKTLWILVLFIALVFVIYFGINFQAFKSKEITAMSIKIEEINNERTYKDRLVDEKIKWINEYLKKGNIEQPEKEMTEAEFFVLLSKIYGVSPILTDSSEYWAAGYYQMAVEKYEYNTLDVKQSNEKISYLRAAEIVNMILGEKNKGILSFNFLIQNGYKELFGEKNSKLAVSRKEGISIILRTKELGFYTFQKVNKNSKKSFVFLGDSISLGWNADNNTTKNKPTNYGFPYLIGNQNEDYHITNLASSGAYTKTLLTKLNNPIYQTKIKKADLICIDIGSVDLLESAREYLEKVKNGGALPTAKQVINIKDAAKLAMNNIDSIIKEIRIYTDSPIYLIGLYNPIPSGTVGADFGDSIIKEMNKYSVRITKDYSSVIYVDSFSTFKGKETKYVIDGEIHPTYEGQKVIAYLLSQKLPKQ
;
A
#
# COMPACT_ATOMS: atom_id res chain seq x y z
N MET A 1 -23.69 89.87 -3.74
CA MET A 1 -24.84 89.28 -3.04
C MET A 1 -24.39 88.72 -1.70
N LYS A 2 -24.80 89.37 -0.60
CA LYS A 2 -24.51 88.92 0.77
C LYS A 2 -25.30 87.64 1.01
N VAL A 3 -24.64 86.51 0.90
CA VAL A 3 -25.22 85.22 1.25
C VAL A 3 -25.59 85.28 2.73
N ASN A 4 -26.88 85.11 3.04
CA ASN A 4 -27.40 85.23 4.39
C ASN A 4 -26.77 84.14 5.27
N LYS A 5 -25.88 84.52 6.19
CA LYS A 5 -25.12 83.59 7.04
C LYS A 5 -26.06 82.60 7.76
N THR A 6 -27.26 83.03 8.12
CA THR A 6 -28.27 82.21 8.80
C THR A 6 -28.77 81.04 7.94
N LEU A 7 -28.95 81.26 6.63
CA LEU A 7 -29.40 80.22 5.70
C LEU A 7 -28.31 79.18 5.47
N TRP A 8 -27.04 79.60 5.43
CA TRP A 8 -25.89 78.69 5.34
C TRP A 8 -25.70 77.83 6.59
N ILE A 9 -25.90 78.41 7.78
CA ILE A 9 -25.87 77.67 9.04
C ILE A 9 -26.96 76.60 9.06
N LEU A 10 -28.17 76.92 8.59
CA LEU A 10 -29.28 75.95 8.54
C LEU A 10 -28.99 74.80 7.56
N VAL A 11 -28.44 75.08 6.38
CA VAL A 11 -28.07 74.04 5.40
C VAL A 11 -26.94 73.16 5.94
N LEU A 12 -25.93 73.75 6.59
CA LEU A 12 -24.86 72.99 7.25
C LEU A 12 -25.39 72.13 8.39
N PHE A 13 -26.37 72.62 9.17
CA PHE A 13 -26.99 71.86 10.24
C PHE A 13 -27.80 70.67 9.71
N ILE A 14 -28.58 70.87 8.65
CA ILE A 14 -29.34 69.77 7.99
C ILE A 14 -28.37 68.73 7.42
N ALA A 15 -27.30 69.16 6.74
CA ALA A 15 -26.27 68.25 6.23
C ALA A 15 -25.60 67.46 7.36
N LEU A 16 -25.29 68.10 8.49
CA LEU A 16 -24.72 67.45 9.67
C LEU A 16 -25.68 66.39 10.25
N VAL A 17 -26.97 66.74 10.42
CA VAL A 17 -27.99 65.80 10.91
C VAL A 17 -28.13 64.61 9.95
N PHE A 18 -28.10 64.85 8.64
CA PHE A 18 -28.18 63.78 7.64
C PHE A 18 -26.96 62.86 7.70
N VAL A 19 -25.74 63.41 7.83
CA VAL A 19 -24.50 62.64 7.98
C VAL A 19 -24.51 61.81 9.27
N ILE A 20 -24.98 62.37 10.38
CA ILE A 20 -25.09 61.65 11.65
C ILE A 20 -26.13 60.53 11.54
N TYR A 21 -27.31 60.81 10.99
CA TYR A 21 -28.39 59.82 10.86
C TYR A 21 -27.99 58.66 9.93
N PHE A 22 -27.40 58.95 8.76
CA PHE A 22 -26.91 57.93 7.85
C PHE A 22 -25.68 57.20 8.43
N GLY A 23 -24.80 57.89 9.16
CA GLY A 23 -23.67 57.29 9.85
C GLY A 23 -24.10 56.27 10.90
N ILE A 24 -25.09 56.61 11.74
CA ILE A 24 -25.66 55.70 12.75
C ILE A 24 -26.33 54.49 12.08
N ASN A 25 -27.14 54.71 11.05
CA ASN A 25 -27.81 53.63 10.33
C ASN A 25 -26.81 52.70 9.60
N PHE A 26 -25.76 53.27 9.00
CA PHE A 26 -24.70 52.50 8.34
C PHE A 26 -23.89 51.68 9.35
N GLN A 27 -23.57 52.24 10.52
CA GLN A 27 -22.87 51.53 11.58
C GLN A 27 -23.74 50.41 12.18
N ALA A 28 -25.05 50.64 12.36
CA ALA A 28 -26.00 49.62 12.79
C ALA A 28 -26.16 48.49 11.76
N PHE A 29 -26.20 48.83 10.46
CA PHE A 29 -26.24 47.84 9.37
C PHE A 29 -24.96 46.99 9.34
N LYS A 30 -23.78 47.62 9.38
CA LYS A 30 -22.49 46.93 9.39
C LYS A 30 -22.30 46.05 10.62
N SER A 31 -22.77 46.50 11.80
CA SER A 31 -22.77 45.70 13.03
C SER A 31 -23.65 44.45 12.89
N LYS A 32 -24.86 44.57 12.32
CA LYS A 32 -25.74 43.42 12.05
C LYS A 32 -25.12 42.44 11.06
N GLU A 33 -24.45 42.93 10.02
CA GLU A 33 -23.80 42.08 9.00
C GLU A 33 -22.59 41.33 9.59
N ILE A 34 -21.75 42.00 10.38
CA ILE A 34 -20.64 41.36 11.12
C ILE A 34 -21.18 40.30 12.10
N THR A 35 -22.24 40.63 12.84
CA THR A 35 -22.86 39.70 13.79
C THR A 35 -23.48 38.48 13.08
N ALA A 36 -24.18 38.68 11.96
CA ALA A 36 -24.72 37.58 11.16
C ALA A 36 -23.60 36.70 10.58
N MET A 37 -22.49 37.31 10.13
CA MET A 37 -21.33 36.59 9.65
C MET A 37 -20.64 35.80 10.76
N SER A 38 -20.47 36.38 11.96
CA SER A 38 -19.88 35.68 13.10
C SER A 38 -20.74 34.52 13.60
N ILE A 39 -22.08 34.71 13.69
CA ILE A 39 -23.03 33.64 14.03
C ILE A 39 -22.91 32.50 13.00
N LYS A 40 -22.88 32.83 11.70
CA LYS A 40 -22.74 31.83 10.65
C LYS A 40 -21.40 31.07 10.73
N ILE A 41 -20.31 31.75 11.06
CA ILE A 41 -19.00 31.12 11.28
C ILE A 41 -19.02 30.19 12.50
N GLU A 42 -19.64 30.64 13.60
CA GLU A 42 -19.78 29.84 14.82
C GLU A 42 -20.65 28.59 14.60
N GLU A 43 -21.77 28.72 13.88
CA GLU A 43 -22.61 27.59 13.47
C GLU A 43 -21.85 26.59 12.60
N ILE A 44 -21.11 27.06 11.59
CA ILE A 44 -20.28 26.20 10.72
C ILE A 44 -19.21 25.48 11.55
N ASN A 45 -18.56 26.17 12.48
CA ASN A 45 -17.53 25.59 13.34
C ASN A 45 -18.11 24.56 14.32
N ASN A 46 -19.27 24.83 14.91
CA ASN A 46 -19.96 23.90 15.80
C ASN A 46 -20.43 22.66 15.06
N GLU A 47 -20.99 22.83 13.86
CA GLU A 47 -21.36 21.73 13.00
C GLU A 47 -20.13 20.88 12.70
N ARG A 48 -19.05 21.48 12.17
CA ARG A 48 -17.78 20.78 11.91
C ARG A 48 -17.25 20.03 13.13
N THR A 49 -17.23 20.67 14.30
CA THR A 49 -16.76 20.05 15.55
C THR A 49 -17.62 18.86 15.98
N TYR A 50 -18.93 18.92 15.76
CA TYR A 50 -19.83 17.79 15.99
C TYR A 50 -19.57 16.65 15.00
N LYS A 51 -19.38 17.00 13.72
CA LYS A 51 -19.04 16.06 12.65
C LYS A 51 -17.75 15.29 12.97
N ASP A 52 -16.70 16.01 13.38
CA ASP A 52 -15.41 15.43 13.74
C ASP A 52 -15.52 14.48 14.94
N ARG A 53 -16.29 14.86 15.99
CA ARG A 53 -16.55 13.99 17.15
C ARG A 53 -17.26 12.68 16.78
N LEU A 54 -18.26 12.74 15.89
CA LEU A 54 -18.95 11.54 15.43
C LEU A 54 -18.03 10.60 14.64
N VAL A 55 -17.14 11.15 13.81
CA VAL A 55 -16.14 10.36 13.09
C VAL A 55 -15.20 9.67 14.09
N ASP A 56 -14.68 10.43 15.06
CA ASP A 56 -13.78 9.93 16.11
C ASP A 56 -14.41 8.80 16.92
N GLU A 57 -15.68 8.93 17.30
CA GLU A 57 -16.42 7.87 17.99
C GLU A 57 -16.56 6.60 17.15
N LYS A 58 -16.84 6.73 15.84
CA LYS A 58 -17.01 5.60 14.93
C LYS A 58 -15.70 4.84 14.67
N ILE A 59 -14.56 5.54 14.62
CA ILE A 59 -13.24 4.91 14.41
C ILE A 59 -12.52 4.53 15.72
N LYS A 60 -13.03 4.94 16.88
CA LYS A 60 -12.38 4.72 18.18
C LYS A 60 -11.98 3.27 18.39
N TRP A 61 -12.91 2.34 18.19
CA TRP A 61 -12.65 0.92 18.38
C TRP A 61 -11.63 0.36 17.37
N ILE A 62 -11.65 0.85 16.11
CA ILE A 62 -10.70 0.49 15.07
C ILE A 62 -9.29 0.92 15.48
N ASN A 63 -9.15 2.17 15.94
CA ASN A 63 -7.87 2.71 16.38
C ASN A 63 -7.35 1.98 17.64
N GLU A 64 -8.23 1.67 18.60
CA GLU A 64 -7.87 0.90 19.79
C GLU A 64 -7.45 -0.54 19.43
N TYR A 65 -8.15 -1.20 18.50
CA TYR A 65 -7.75 -2.51 17.99
C TYR A 65 -6.38 -2.46 17.33
N LEU A 66 -6.13 -1.49 16.44
CA LEU A 66 -4.84 -1.35 15.76
C LEU A 66 -3.69 -1.06 16.74
N LYS A 67 -3.97 -0.41 17.87
CA LYS A 67 -2.97 -0.06 18.89
C LYS A 67 -2.71 -1.19 19.88
N LYS A 68 -3.75 -1.89 20.33
CA LYS A 68 -3.68 -2.82 21.47
C LYS A 68 -4.02 -4.27 21.13
N GLY A 69 -4.58 -4.54 19.95
CA GLY A 69 -5.11 -5.85 19.55
C GLY A 69 -6.45 -6.22 20.20
N ASN A 70 -7.00 -5.37 21.06
CA ASN A 70 -8.26 -5.63 21.76
C ASN A 70 -9.45 -5.37 20.85
N ILE A 71 -10.34 -6.36 20.71
CA ILE A 71 -11.57 -6.25 19.93
C ILE A 71 -12.70 -5.78 20.85
N GLU A 72 -13.06 -4.50 20.78
CA GLU A 72 -14.20 -3.96 21.52
C GLU A 72 -15.51 -4.51 20.95
N GLN A 73 -16.35 -5.11 21.81
CA GLN A 73 -17.63 -5.72 21.43
C GLN A 73 -17.47 -6.72 20.28
N PRO A 74 -16.74 -7.83 20.47
CA PRO A 74 -16.31 -8.72 19.39
C PRO A 74 -17.47 -9.30 18.56
N GLU A 75 -18.62 -9.53 19.19
CA GLU A 75 -19.81 -10.11 18.55
C GLU A 75 -20.75 -9.04 17.94
N LYS A 76 -20.43 -7.75 18.05
CA LYS A 76 -21.20 -6.69 17.42
C LYS A 76 -21.06 -6.78 15.90
N GLU A 77 -22.18 -6.73 15.20
CA GLU A 77 -22.21 -6.67 13.73
C GLU A 77 -21.52 -5.40 13.22
N MET A 78 -20.68 -5.56 12.21
CA MET A 78 -19.96 -4.47 11.57
C MET A 78 -20.81 -3.80 10.49
N THR A 79 -20.60 -2.51 10.30
CA THR A 79 -21.00 -1.79 9.08
C THR A 79 -19.99 -2.00 7.94
N GLU A 80 -20.39 -1.75 6.69
CA GLU A 80 -19.46 -1.78 5.55
C GLU A 80 -18.33 -0.77 5.73
N ALA A 81 -18.62 0.43 6.23
CA ALA A 81 -17.61 1.43 6.56
C ALA A 81 -16.61 0.95 7.60
N GLU A 82 -17.08 0.35 8.69
CA GLU A 82 -16.21 -0.22 9.73
C GLU A 82 -15.25 -1.26 9.15
N PHE A 83 -15.77 -2.17 8.31
CA PHE A 83 -14.96 -3.20 7.67
C PHE A 83 -13.94 -2.59 6.70
N PHE A 84 -14.40 -1.69 5.84
CA PHE A 84 -13.57 -1.12 4.79
C PHE A 84 -12.52 -0.15 5.32
N VAL A 85 -12.82 0.62 6.36
CA VAL A 85 -11.86 1.53 7.01
C VAL A 85 -10.80 0.74 7.78
N LEU A 86 -11.19 -0.30 8.53
CA LEU A 86 -10.23 -1.18 9.19
C LEU A 86 -9.30 -1.85 8.16
N LEU A 87 -9.88 -2.41 7.09
CA LEU A 87 -9.14 -3.00 5.98
C LEU A 87 -8.16 -1.98 5.37
N SER A 88 -8.62 -0.78 5.03
CA SER A 88 -7.79 0.28 4.47
C SER A 88 -6.63 0.66 5.39
N LYS A 89 -6.88 0.86 6.68
CA LYS A 89 -5.83 1.17 7.67
C LYS A 89 -4.79 0.06 7.81
N ILE A 90 -5.21 -1.21 7.82
CA ILE A 90 -4.29 -2.38 7.87
C ILE A 90 -3.38 -2.42 6.63
N TYR A 91 -3.90 -2.00 5.48
CA TYR A 91 -3.18 -1.96 4.20
C TYR A 91 -2.48 -0.61 3.94
N GLY A 92 -2.50 0.32 4.90
CA GLY A 92 -1.87 1.63 4.76
C GLY A 92 -2.51 2.55 3.72
N VAL A 93 -3.77 2.30 3.34
CA VAL A 93 -4.54 3.15 2.45
C VAL A 93 -5.13 4.32 3.23
N SER A 94 -4.72 5.53 2.88
CA SER A 94 -5.24 6.78 3.47
C SER A 94 -6.41 7.33 2.64
N PRO A 95 -7.36 8.07 3.25
CA PRO A 95 -8.44 8.74 2.52
C PRO A 95 -7.95 9.94 1.70
N ILE A 96 -8.68 10.34 0.65
CA ILE A 96 -8.36 11.52 -0.19
C ILE A 96 -8.86 12.83 0.41
N LEU A 97 -10.03 12.82 1.08
CA LEU A 97 -10.65 13.98 1.71
C LEU A 97 -10.91 13.70 3.19
N THR A 98 -11.02 14.75 4.00
CA THR A 98 -11.52 14.65 5.38
C THR A 98 -12.98 14.24 5.36
N ASP A 99 -13.29 13.14 6.03
CA ASP A 99 -14.61 12.53 6.01
C ASP A 99 -15.70 13.48 6.54
N SER A 100 -16.74 13.70 5.73
CA SER A 100 -17.93 14.45 6.17
C SER A 100 -18.77 13.60 7.12
N SER A 101 -19.47 14.20 8.10
CA SER A 101 -20.24 13.41 9.08
C SER A 101 -21.34 12.53 8.53
N GLU A 102 -21.95 12.92 7.41
CA GLU A 102 -23.04 12.15 6.81
C GLU A 102 -22.51 10.78 6.38
N TYR A 103 -21.29 10.77 5.85
CA TYR A 103 -20.56 9.58 5.41
C TYR A 103 -19.13 9.61 5.93
N TRP A 104 -18.97 9.23 7.20
CA TRP A 104 -17.71 9.29 7.94
C TRP A 104 -16.54 8.48 7.34
N ALA A 105 -16.76 7.73 6.25
CA ALA A 105 -15.73 6.98 5.53
C ALA A 105 -15.62 7.35 4.04
N ALA A 106 -16.29 8.43 3.59
CA ALA A 106 -16.35 8.82 2.18
C ALA A 106 -14.97 8.95 1.51
N GLY A 107 -13.98 9.49 2.22
CA GLY A 107 -12.63 9.68 1.70
C GLY A 107 -11.93 8.36 1.39
N TYR A 108 -12.22 7.29 2.14
CA TYR A 108 -11.72 5.94 1.85
C TYR A 108 -12.40 5.35 0.61
N TYR A 109 -13.71 5.51 0.47
CA TYR A 109 -14.46 5.01 -0.69
C TYR A 109 -14.00 5.72 -1.97
N GLN A 110 -13.83 7.05 -1.90
CA GLN A 110 -13.31 7.82 -3.02
C GLN A 110 -11.89 7.35 -3.40
N MET A 111 -10.99 7.17 -2.43
CA MET A 111 -9.66 6.59 -2.67
C MET A 111 -9.75 5.24 -3.38
N ALA A 112 -10.66 4.38 -2.94
CA ALA A 112 -10.86 3.05 -3.49
C ALA A 112 -11.31 3.07 -4.96
N VAL A 113 -12.29 3.92 -5.26
CA VAL A 113 -12.85 4.08 -6.60
C VAL A 113 -11.83 4.70 -7.55
N GLU A 114 -11.23 5.83 -7.17
CA GLU A 114 -10.34 6.58 -8.06
C GLU A 114 -9.01 5.85 -8.32
N LYS A 115 -8.43 5.25 -7.28
CA LYS A 115 -7.08 4.66 -7.38
C LYS A 115 -7.09 3.20 -7.79
N TYR A 116 -8.08 2.43 -7.32
CA TYR A 116 -8.12 0.97 -7.48
C TYR A 116 -9.27 0.49 -8.37
N GLU A 117 -10.13 1.40 -8.84
CA GLU A 117 -11.26 1.12 -9.73
C GLU A 117 -12.31 0.20 -9.08
N TYR A 118 -12.52 0.34 -7.76
CA TYR A 118 -13.51 -0.42 -6.99
C TYR A 118 -14.92 0.15 -7.16
N ASN A 119 -15.40 0.18 -8.41
CA ASN A 119 -16.63 0.87 -8.83
C ASN A 119 -17.93 0.34 -8.20
N THR A 120 -17.88 -0.76 -7.44
CA THR A 120 -19.03 -1.30 -6.70
C THR A 120 -19.10 -0.84 -5.25
N LEU A 121 -18.12 -0.06 -4.77
CA LEU A 121 -18.21 0.60 -3.48
C LEU A 121 -19.06 1.87 -3.63
N ASP A 122 -20.16 1.94 -2.89
CA ASP A 122 -21.03 3.12 -2.83
C ASP A 122 -21.08 3.62 -1.39
N VAL A 123 -20.71 4.89 -1.20
CA VAL A 123 -20.72 5.53 0.11
C VAL A 123 -22.10 5.50 0.77
N LYS A 124 -23.18 5.39 -0.01
CA LYS A 124 -24.55 5.25 0.53
C LYS A 124 -24.76 3.96 1.33
N GLN A 125 -23.99 2.91 1.04
CA GLN A 125 -24.03 1.63 1.76
C GLN A 125 -23.19 1.64 3.04
N SER A 126 -22.43 2.72 3.30
CA SER A 126 -21.36 2.72 4.30
C SER A 126 -21.85 2.43 5.72
N ASN A 127 -23.07 2.85 6.06
CA ASN A 127 -23.63 2.66 7.41
C ASN A 127 -24.48 1.39 7.54
N GLU A 128 -24.67 0.62 6.47
CA GLU A 128 -25.40 -0.66 6.50
C GLU A 128 -24.54 -1.77 7.08
N LYS A 129 -25.18 -2.79 7.69
CA LYS A 129 -24.50 -3.98 8.19
C LYS A 129 -23.86 -4.74 7.03
N ILE A 130 -22.59 -5.08 7.15
CA ILE A 130 -21.90 -5.84 6.11
C ILE A 130 -22.22 -7.32 6.25
N SER A 131 -22.70 -7.93 5.15
CA SER A 131 -22.91 -9.37 5.07
C SER A 131 -21.63 -10.11 4.69
N TYR A 132 -21.58 -11.42 4.94
CA TYR A 132 -20.46 -12.25 4.47
C TYR A 132 -20.29 -12.21 2.94
N LEU A 133 -21.40 -12.16 2.19
CA LEU A 133 -21.37 -12.01 0.74
C LEU A 133 -20.65 -10.72 0.35
N ARG A 134 -21.01 -9.62 1.01
CA ARG A 134 -20.44 -8.30 0.71
C ARG A 134 -18.97 -8.21 1.13
N ALA A 135 -18.61 -8.77 2.28
CA ALA A 135 -17.21 -8.91 2.69
C ALA A 135 -16.42 -9.72 1.65
N ALA A 136 -16.99 -10.80 1.10
CA ALA A 136 -16.34 -11.59 0.06
C ALA A 136 -16.11 -10.79 -1.23
N GLU A 137 -17.07 -9.96 -1.65
CA GLU A 137 -16.90 -9.07 -2.81
C GLU A 137 -15.77 -8.05 -2.59
N ILE A 138 -15.73 -7.40 -1.42
CA ILE A 138 -14.66 -6.44 -1.08
C ILE A 138 -13.30 -7.14 -1.06
N VAL A 139 -13.21 -8.34 -0.48
CA VAL A 139 -11.97 -9.13 -0.50
C VAL A 139 -11.60 -9.51 -1.94
N ASN A 140 -12.54 -9.89 -2.81
CA ASN A 140 -12.22 -10.15 -4.21
C ASN A 140 -11.64 -8.91 -4.91
N MET A 141 -12.21 -7.72 -4.68
CA MET A 141 -11.69 -6.47 -5.25
C MET A 141 -10.23 -6.21 -4.86
N ILE A 142 -9.87 -6.36 -3.58
CA ILE A 142 -8.46 -6.17 -3.14
C ILE A 142 -7.50 -7.22 -3.69
N LEU A 143 -8.01 -8.42 -4.02
CA LEU A 143 -7.27 -9.47 -4.70
C LEU A 143 -7.14 -9.24 -6.22
N GLY A 144 -7.70 -8.13 -6.73
CA GLY A 144 -7.75 -7.79 -8.16
C GLY A 144 -8.76 -8.63 -8.94
N GLU A 145 -9.64 -9.37 -8.26
CA GLU A 145 -10.64 -10.25 -8.86
C GLU A 145 -11.93 -9.49 -9.22
N LYS A 146 -12.62 -10.01 -10.23
CA LYS A 146 -13.88 -9.44 -10.75
C LYS A 146 -15.14 -10.13 -10.25
N ASN A 147 -14.98 -11.16 -9.42
CA ASN A 147 -16.10 -11.97 -8.98
C ASN A 147 -17.13 -11.08 -8.25
N LYS A 148 -18.42 -11.42 -8.41
CA LYS A 148 -19.53 -10.74 -7.75
C LYS A 148 -20.51 -11.75 -7.18
N GLY A 149 -21.28 -11.33 -6.17
CA GLY A 149 -22.25 -12.17 -5.50
C GLY A 149 -21.65 -13.51 -5.07
N ILE A 150 -22.40 -14.58 -5.29
CA ILE A 150 -22.01 -15.92 -4.80
C ILE A 150 -20.69 -16.43 -5.42
N LEU A 151 -20.29 -15.92 -6.59
CA LEU A 151 -19.00 -16.27 -7.20
C LEU A 151 -17.83 -15.77 -6.35
N SER A 152 -17.94 -14.58 -5.75
CA SER A 152 -16.92 -14.05 -4.83
C SER A 152 -16.76 -14.95 -3.62
N PHE A 153 -17.89 -15.39 -3.08
CA PHE A 153 -17.95 -16.27 -1.92
C PHE A 153 -17.29 -17.62 -2.21
N ASN A 154 -17.67 -18.26 -3.32
CA ASN A 154 -17.12 -19.55 -3.75
C ASN A 154 -15.63 -19.45 -4.08
N PHE A 155 -15.21 -18.36 -4.73
CA PHE A 155 -13.80 -18.11 -5.03
C PHE A 155 -12.96 -18.12 -3.75
N LEU A 156 -13.37 -17.42 -2.69
CA LEU A 156 -12.60 -17.38 -1.44
C LEU A 156 -12.55 -18.75 -0.75
N ILE A 157 -13.66 -19.51 -0.72
CA ILE A 157 -13.68 -20.87 -0.16
C ILE A 157 -12.64 -21.76 -0.84
N GLN A 158 -12.57 -21.71 -2.18
CA GLN A 158 -11.62 -22.49 -2.97
C GLN A 158 -10.19 -21.98 -2.83
N ASN A 159 -9.99 -20.73 -2.41
CA ASN A 159 -8.69 -20.05 -2.38
C ASN A 159 -8.21 -19.72 -0.97
N GLY A 160 -8.40 -20.65 -0.03
CA GLY A 160 -7.75 -20.60 1.29
C GLY A 160 -8.56 -19.90 2.39
N TYR A 161 -9.84 -19.59 2.16
CA TYR A 161 -10.75 -19.01 3.15
C TYR A 161 -11.88 -19.96 3.60
N LYS A 162 -11.78 -21.27 3.31
CA LYS A 162 -12.82 -22.25 3.64
C LYS A 162 -13.24 -22.21 5.12
N GLU A 163 -12.31 -22.01 6.05
CA GLU A 163 -12.61 -21.93 7.49
C GLU A 163 -13.44 -20.69 7.87
N LEU A 164 -13.34 -19.62 7.09
CA LEU A 164 -14.05 -18.36 7.37
C LEU A 164 -15.39 -18.25 6.63
N PHE A 165 -15.54 -18.89 5.47
CA PHE A 165 -16.73 -18.77 4.63
C PHE A 165 -17.50 -20.08 4.40
N GLY A 166 -16.87 -21.25 4.58
CA GLY A 166 -17.37 -22.54 4.08
C GLY A 166 -18.68 -23.02 4.70
N GLU A 167 -18.95 -22.66 5.95
CA GLU A 167 -20.18 -23.04 6.67
C GLU A 167 -21.12 -21.84 6.92
N LYS A 168 -20.71 -20.64 6.49
CA LYS A 168 -21.43 -19.41 6.80
C LYS A 168 -22.57 -19.20 5.81
N ASN A 169 -23.72 -18.77 6.31
CA ASN A 169 -24.78 -18.27 5.44
C ASN A 169 -24.37 -16.90 4.90
N SER A 170 -24.23 -16.80 3.58
CA SER A 170 -23.76 -15.60 2.86
C SER A 170 -24.54 -14.31 3.19
N LYS A 171 -25.80 -14.41 3.63
CA LYS A 171 -26.65 -13.27 3.98
C LYS A 171 -26.50 -12.77 5.41
N LEU A 172 -25.85 -13.53 6.30
CA LEU A 172 -25.65 -13.11 7.68
C LEU A 172 -24.68 -11.94 7.75
N ALA A 173 -24.89 -11.07 8.75
CA ALA A 173 -23.97 -10.01 9.06
C ALA A 173 -22.66 -10.55 9.64
N VAL A 174 -21.57 -9.84 9.39
CA VAL A 174 -20.23 -10.15 9.89
C VAL A 174 -20.02 -9.42 11.21
N SER A 175 -19.59 -10.14 12.26
CA SER A 175 -19.22 -9.51 13.53
C SER A 175 -17.83 -8.86 13.47
N ARG A 176 -17.49 -7.99 14.42
CA ARG A 176 -16.16 -7.36 14.51
C ARG A 176 -15.02 -8.38 14.52
N LYS A 177 -15.17 -9.45 15.30
CA LYS A 177 -14.20 -10.55 15.37
C LYS A 177 -14.05 -11.26 14.03
N GLU A 178 -15.16 -11.54 13.35
CA GLU A 178 -15.17 -12.23 12.07
C GLU A 178 -14.57 -11.35 10.96
N GLY A 179 -14.93 -10.07 10.92
CA GLY A 179 -14.41 -9.10 9.95
C GLY A 179 -12.89 -8.92 10.09
N ILE A 180 -12.38 -8.81 11.32
CA ILE A 180 -10.94 -8.82 11.60
C ILE A 180 -10.28 -10.09 11.05
N SER A 181 -10.88 -11.26 11.31
CA SER A 181 -10.33 -12.55 10.87
C SER A 181 -10.24 -12.64 9.35
N ILE A 182 -11.26 -12.16 8.63
CA ILE A 182 -11.28 -12.09 7.16
C ILE A 182 -10.15 -11.17 6.63
N ILE A 183 -9.96 -10.00 7.25
CA ILE A 183 -8.94 -9.04 6.83
C ILE A 183 -7.53 -9.59 7.08
N LEU A 184 -7.28 -10.14 8.27
CA LEU A 184 -5.99 -10.72 8.63
C LEU A 184 -5.65 -11.92 7.74
N ARG A 185 -6.63 -12.80 7.47
CA ARG A 185 -6.44 -13.93 6.56
C ARG A 185 -5.98 -13.48 5.17
N THR A 186 -6.54 -12.38 4.66
CA THR A 186 -6.13 -11.85 3.36
C THR A 186 -4.66 -11.41 3.35
N LYS A 187 -4.21 -10.77 4.43
CA LYS A 187 -2.80 -10.37 4.59
C LYS A 187 -1.86 -11.57 4.74
N GLU A 188 -2.27 -12.59 5.51
CA GLU A 188 -1.51 -13.85 5.69
C GLU A 188 -1.31 -14.60 4.38
N LEU A 189 -2.35 -14.61 3.52
CA LEU A 189 -2.30 -15.18 2.19
C LEU A 189 -1.47 -14.32 1.21
N GLY A 190 -0.71 -13.33 1.69
CA GLY A 190 0.34 -12.67 0.93
C GLY A 190 -0.09 -11.46 0.11
N PHE A 191 -1.24 -10.88 0.42
CA PHE A 191 -1.70 -9.62 -0.18
C PHE A 191 -1.42 -8.49 0.82
N TYR A 192 -0.37 -7.71 0.56
CA TYR A 192 0.03 -6.60 1.44
C TYR A 192 -0.40 -5.23 0.90
N THR A 193 -0.93 -5.19 -0.32
CA THR A 193 -1.32 -3.98 -1.05
C THR A 193 -2.65 -4.20 -1.75
N PHE A 194 -3.45 -3.15 -1.87
CA PHE A 194 -4.65 -3.18 -2.71
C PHE A 194 -4.24 -3.30 -4.19
N GLN A 195 -4.94 -4.14 -4.93
CA GLN A 195 -4.69 -4.35 -6.35
C GLN A 195 -5.85 -3.79 -7.17
N LYS A 196 -5.54 -3.19 -8.33
CA LYS A 196 -6.59 -2.77 -9.27
C LYS A 196 -7.39 -3.99 -9.72
N VAL A 197 -8.68 -3.84 -9.98
CA VAL A 197 -9.48 -4.94 -10.55
C VAL A 197 -8.98 -5.26 -11.97
N ASN A 198 -8.70 -6.54 -12.25
CA ASN A 198 -8.13 -6.95 -13.54
C ASN A 198 -9.09 -6.72 -14.71
N LYS A 199 -8.76 -5.90 -15.72
CA LYS A 199 -9.53 -5.74 -16.97
C LYS A 199 -9.24 -6.91 -17.93
N ASN A 200 -10.26 -7.51 -18.55
CA ASN A 200 -10.12 -8.80 -19.29
C ASN A 200 -9.19 -8.70 -20.51
N SER A 201 -8.91 -7.49 -20.99
CA SER A 201 -8.02 -7.23 -22.12
C SER A 201 -6.55 -7.18 -21.75
N LYS A 202 -6.19 -7.16 -20.46
CA LYS A 202 -4.81 -6.99 -20.01
C LYS A 202 -4.15 -8.34 -19.73
N LYS A 203 -2.87 -8.45 -20.10
CA LYS A 203 -2.00 -9.59 -19.76
C LYS A 203 -1.69 -9.59 -18.27
N SER A 204 -1.73 -10.74 -17.61
CA SER A 204 -1.40 -10.85 -16.18
C SER A 204 0.12 -10.87 -15.96
N PHE A 205 0.62 -9.95 -15.14
CA PHE A 205 2.01 -9.93 -14.70
C PHE A 205 2.07 -10.14 -13.18
N VAL A 206 2.48 -11.32 -12.77
CA VAL A 206 2.56 -11.73 -11.35
C VAL A 206 3.94 -11.39 -10.79
N PHE A 207 3.98 -10.77 -9.61
CA PHE A 207 5.20 -10.48 -8.88
C PHE A 207 5.24 -11.31 -7.60
N LEU A 208 6.32 -12.07 -7.44
CA LEU A 208 6.65 -12.85 -6.26
C LEU A 208 7.91 -12.23 -5.65
N GLY A 209 7.90 -11.99 -4.35
CA GLY A 209 9.09 -11.44 -3.72
C GLY A 209 8.92 -11.03 -2.27
N ASP A 210 9.84 -10.18 -1.82
CA ASP A 210 9.89 -9.69 -0.45
C ASP A 210 9.43 -8.22 -0.31
N SER A 211 9.87 -7.54 0.75
CA SER A 211 9.63 -6.12 1.00
C SER A 211 10.07 -5.18 -0.13
N ILE A 212 11.09 -5.53 -0.93
CA ILE A 212 11.56 -4.70 -2.04
C ILE A 212 10.46 -4.60 -3.11
N SER A 213 9.87 -5.73 -3.49
CA SER A 213 8.70 -5.83 -4.38
C SER A 213 7.44 -5.17 -3.83
N LEU A 214 7.37 -4.91 -2.52
CA LEU A 214 6.30 -4.15 -1.89
C LEU A 214 6.55 -2.63 -1.88
N GLY A 215 7.68 -2.15 -2.40
CA GLY A 215 8.04 -0.73 -2.34
C GLY A 215 8.19 -0.21 -0.92
N TRP A 216 8.69 -1.06 -0.01
CA TRP A 216 8.80 -0.73 1.41
C TRP A 216 9.64 0.54 1.61
N ASN A 217 9.10 1.51 2.35
CA ASN A 217 9.72 2.81 2.61
C ASN A 217 10.07 3.64 1.36
N ALA A 218 9.58 3.29 0.17
CA ALA A 218 9.89 4.02 -1.06
C ALA A 218 9.21 5.40 -1.12
N ASP A 219 8.16 5.65 -0.33
CA ASP A 219 7.49 6.96 -0.23
C ASP A 219 7.88 7.69 1.06
N ASN A 220 8.65 8.76 0.90
CA ASN A 220 9.11 9.60 2.00
C ASN A 220 7.97 10.43 2.65
N ASN A 221 6.80 10.52 2.02
CA ASN A 221 5.64 11.25 2.55
C ASN A 221 4.69 10.37 3.36
N THR A 222 4.99 9.08 3.49
CA THR A 222 4.15 8.13 4.24
C THR A 222 4.82 7.67 5.52
N THR A 223 4.04 7.07 6.41
CA THR A 223 4.58 6.42 7.61
C THR A 223 5.56 5.32 7.22
N LYS A 224 6.79 5.38 7.74
CA LYS A 224 7.78 4.30 7.61
C LYS A 224 7.21 2.94 8.07
N ASN A 225 7.81 1.87 7.57
CA ASN A 225 7.50 0.47 7.83
C ASN A 225 6.19 -0.03 7.23
N LYS A 226 5.89 0.39 5.98
CA LYS A 226 4.72 -0.06 5.24
C LYS A 226 5.03 -0.27 3.75
N PRO A 227 4.26 -1.16 3.09
CA PRO A 227 4.29 -1.28 1.64
C PRO A 227 3.74 -0.01 0.97
N THR A 228 4.15 0.27 -0.27
CA THR A 228 3.71 1.45 -1.03
C THR A 228 3.45 1.10 -2.50
N ASN A 229 2.62 1.91 -3.16
CA ASN A 229 2.38 1.77 -4.60
C ASN A 229 3.53 2.36 -5.46
N TYR A 230 4.67 2.70 -4.83
CA TYR A 230 5.88 3.15 -5.51
C TYR A 230 6.93 2.04 -5.67
N GLY A 231 6.60 0.81 -5.25
CA GLY A 231 7.41 -0.36 -5.57
C GLY A 231 7.47 -0.61 -7.08
N PHE A 232 8.57 -1.18 -7.55
CA PHE A 232 8.80 -1.43 -8.97
C PHE A 232 7.68 -2.18 -9.70
N PRO A 233 6.90 -3.11 -9.08
CA PRO A 233 5.78 -3.75 -9.78
C PRO A 233 4.72 -2.75 -10.25
N TYR A 234 4.38 -1.80 -9.39
CA TYR A 234 3.38 -0.77 -9.70
C TYR A 234 3.91 0.30 -10.63
N LEU A 235 5.20 0.64 -10.55
CA LEU A 235 5.85 1.53 -11.50
C LEU A 235 5.80 0.97 -12.92
N ILE A 236 6.05 -0.33 -13.08
CA ILE A 236 5.93 -1.00 -14.38
C ILE A 236 4.47 -0.98 -14.87
N GLY A 237 3.52 -1.32 -14.01
CA GLY A 237 2.10 -1.31 -14.39
C GLY A 237 1.58 0.07 -14.80
N ASN A 238 2.13 1.14 -14.21
CA ASN A 238 1.79 2.52 -14.58
C ASN A 238 2.49 2.96 -15.89
N GLN A 239 3.64 2.37 -16.22
CA GLN A 239 4.37 2.64 -17.47
C GLN A 239 3.88 1.79 -18.64
N ASN A 240 3.16 0.69 -18.37
CA ASN A 240 2.78 -0.28 -19.37
C ASN A 240 1.34 -0.77 -19.14
N GLU A 241 0.39 -0.10 -19.79
CA GLU A 241 -1.04 -0.31 -19.54
C GLU A 241 -1.56 -1.67 -20.01
N ASP A 242 -0.81 -2.42 -20.81
CA ASP A 242 -1.20 -3.73 -21.29
C ASP A 242 -1.14 -4.81 -20.21
N TYR A 243 -0.43 -4.54 -19.11
CA TYR A 243 -0.30 -5.48 -18.01
C TYR A 243 -1.24 -5.15 -16.85
N HIS A 244 -1.90 -6.19 -16.35
CA HIS A 244 -2.52 -6.19 -15.04
C HIS A 244 -1.52 -6.75 -14.02
N ILE A 245 -1.07 -5.89 -13.12
CA ILE A 245 -0.11 -6.23 -12.06
C ILE A 245 -0.84 -7.00 -10.95
N THR A 246 -0.37 -8.22 -10.69
CA THR A 246 -0.71 -8.98 -9.49
C THR A 246 0.52 -9.07 -8.59
N ASN A 247 0.51 -8.39 -7.44
CA ASN A 247 1.64 -8.40 -6.52
C ASN A 247 1.36 -9.32 -5.32
N LEU A 248 2.04 -10.46 -5.30
CA LEU A 248 1.98 -11.47 -4.24
C LEU A 248 3.22 -11.42 -3.34
N ALA A 249 4.00 -10.34 -3.40
CA ALA A 249 5.17 -10.18 -2.55
C ALA A 249 4.77 -10.07 -1.07
N SER A 250 5.70 -10.43 -0.18
CA SER A 250 5.42 -10.54 1.24
C SER A 250 6.54 -9.95 2.09
N SER A 251 6.18 -9.13 3.07
CA SER A 251 7.17 -8.50 3.95
C SER A 251 8.01 -9.55 4.67
N GLY A 252 9.34 -9.38 4.67
CA GLY A 252 10.29 -10.28 5.32
C GLY A 252 10.31 -11.70 4.76
N ALA A 253 9.92 -11.91 3.51
CA ALA A 253 9.88 -13.23 2.91
C ALA A 253 11.29 -13.80 2.65
N TYR A 254 11.55 -14.97 3.20
CA TYR A 254 12.67 -15.83 2.83
C TYR A 254 12.31 -16.65 1.59
N THR A 255 13.32 -17.15 0.88
CA THR A 255 13.12 -18.13 -0.21
C THR A 255 12.28 -19.33 0.22
N LYS A 256 12.52 -19.88 1.42
CA LYS A 256 11.75 -20.99 1.99
C LYS A 256 10.29 -20.62 2.24
N THR A 257 10.01 -19.39 2.69
CA THR A 257 8.65 -18.92 2.92
C THR A 257 7.88 -18.79 1.60
N LEU A 258 8.54 -18.31 0.55
CA LEU A 258 7.92 -18.25 -0.78
C LEU A 258 7.59 -19.65 -1.29
N LEU A 259 8.48 -20.63 -1.15
CA LEU A 259 8.18 -22.04 -1.48
C LEU A 259 6.91 -22.56 -0.79
N THR A 260 6.78 -22.33 0.52
CA THR A 260 5.55 -22.72 1.24
C THR A 260 4.31 -22.01 0.68
N LYS A 261 4.43 -20.73 0.30
CA LYS A 261 3.33 -19.95 -0.27
C LYS A 261 2.91 -20.42 -1.67
N LEU A 262 3.79 -21.04 -2.45
CA LEU A 262 3.43 -21.63 -3.75
C LEU A 262 2.42 -22.79 -3.61
N ASN A 263 2.29 -23.39 -2.42
CA ASN A 263 1.24 -24.38 -2.13
C ASN A 263 -0.14 -23.76 -1.84
N ASN A 264 -0.23 -22.44 -1.74
CA ASN A 264 -1.49 -21.74 -1.51
C ASN A 264 -2.31 -21.72 -2.82
N PRO A 265 -3.57 -22.18 -2.81
CA PRO A 265 -4.40 -22.21 -4.02
C PRO A 265 -4.53 -20.85 -4.72
N ILE A 266 -4.47 -19.74 -3.98
CA ILE A 266 -4.51 -18.42 -4.62
C ILE A 266 -3.23 -18.11 -5.41
N TYR A 267 -2.06 -18.53 -4.92
CA TYR A 267 -0.80 -18.38 -5.66
C TYR A 267 -0.85 -19.24 -6.91
N GLN A 268 -1.24 -20.50 -6.78
CA GLN A 268 -1.36 -21.44 -7.89
C GLN A 268 -2.32 -20.91 -8.96
N THR A 269 -3.49 -20.40 -8.56
CA THR A 269 -4.47 -19.82 -9.48
C THR A 269 -3.93 -18.61 -10.23
N LYS A 270 -3.21 -17.71 -9.54
CA LYS A 270 -2.61 -16.52 -10.16
C LYS A 270 -1.44 -16.89 -11.08
N ILE A 271 -0.56 -17.78 -10.65
CA ILE A 271 0.60 -18.27 -11.41
C ILE A 271 0.13 -19.01 -12.68
N LYS A 272 -0.87 -19.89 -12.58
CA LYS A 272 -1.43 -20.61 -13.72
C LYS A 272 -1.99 -19.69 -14.81
N LYS A 273 -2.47 -18.50 -14.42
CA LYS A 273 -3.02 -17.48 -15.34
C LYS A 273 -2.01 -16.40 -15.73
N ALA A 274 -0.78 -16.46 -15.22
CA ALA A 274 0.21 -15.43 -15.45
C ALA A 274 0.72 -15.48 -16.89
N ASP A 275 0.73 -14.36 -17.59
CA ASP A 275 1.44 -14.21 -18.87
C ASP A 275 2.93 -13.95 -18.64
N LEU A 276 3.26 -13.30 -17.52
CA LEU A 276 4.62 -13.00 -17.08
C LEU A 276 4.73 -13.17 -15.56
N ILE A 277 5.91 -13.58 -15.09
CA ILE A 277 6.21 -13.71 -13.66
C ILE A 277 7.52 -12.97 -13.36
N CYS A 278 7.55 -12.16 -12.32
CA CYS A 278 8.77 -11.56 -11.78
C CYS A 278 9.06 -12.14 -10.40
N ILE A 279 10.32 -12.47 -10.12
CA ILE A 279 10.79 -12.99 -8.85
C ILE A 279 11.92 -12.11 -8.31
N ASP A 280 11.75 -11.60 -7.10
CA ASP A 280 12.72 -10.79 -6.35
C ASP A 280 12.79 -11.31 -4.91
N ILE A 281 13.73 -12.23 -4.66
CA ILE A 281 13.80 -13.00 -3.40
C ILE A 281 15.24 -13.41 -3.08
N GLY A 282 15.52 -13.70 -1.81
CA GLY A 282 16.82 -14.18 -1.33
C GLY A 282 17.65 -13.15 -0.58
N SER A 283 17.25 -11.87 -0.64
CA SER A 283 17.91 -10.81 0.13
C SER A 283 17.79 -11.06 1.65
N VAL A 284 16.59 -11.43 2.12
CA VAL A 284 16.30 -11.66 3.54
C VAL A 284 17.07 -12.84 4.11
N ASP A 285 17.24 -13.92 3.32
CA ASP A 285 18.04 -15.08 3.70
C ASP A 285 19.49 -14.69 4.06
N LEU A 286 20.09 -13.76 3.30
CA LEU A 286 21.41 -13.21 3.59
C LEU A 286 21.38 -12.29 4.82
N LEU A 287 20.45 -11.34 4.85
CA LEU A 287 20.38 -10.29 5.86
C LEU A 287 20.30 -10.86 7.27
N GLU A 288 19.50 -11.91 7.48
CA GLU A 288 19.37 -12.54 8.79
C GLU A 288 20.69 -13.19 9.23
N SER A 289 21.32 -13.96 8.33
CA SER A 289 22.62 -14.59 8.61
C SER A 289 23.75 -13.57 8.85
N ALA A 290 23.62 -12.38 8.25
CA ALA A 290 24.58 -11.30 8.29
C ALA A 290 24.28 -10.25 9.38
N ARG A 291 23.19 -10.38 10.15
CA ARG A 291 22.68 -9.32 11.04
C ARG A 291 23.75 -8.73 11.97
N GLU A 292 24.45 -9.58 12.72
CA GLU A 292 25.52 -9.14 13.64
C GLU A 292 26.69 -8.46 12.93
N TYR A 293 27.02 -8.92 11.72
CA TYR A 293 28.05 -8.33 10.89
C TYR A 293 27.62 -6.96 10.35
N LEU A 294 26.39 -6.85 9.85
CA LEU A 294 25.84 -5.61 9.31
C LEU A 294 25.72 -4.52 10.38
N GLU A 295 25.38 -4.87 11.62
CA GLU A 295 25.37 -3.91 12.72
C GLU A 295 26.77 -3.32 13.01
N LYS A 296 27.84 -4.12 12.84
CA LYS A 296 29.22 -3.59 12.96
C LYS A 296 29.62 -2.76 11.74
N VAL A 297 29.19 -3.15 10.55
CA VAL A 297 29.40 -2.36 9.32
C VAL A 297 28.78 -0.97 9.45
N LYS A 298 27.55 -0.86 9.98
CA LYS A 298 26.89 0.42 10.25
C LYS A 298 27.63 1.29 11.26
N ASN A 299 28.33 0.69 12.22
CA ASN A 299 28.98 1.36 13.34
C ASN A 299 30.51 1.54 13.14
N GLY A 300 30.93 1.97 11.94
CA GLY A 300 32.33 2.30 11.66
C GLY A 300 33.14 1.19 10.98
N GLY A 301 32.51 0.06 10.62
CA GLY A 301 33.09 -0.92 9.72
C GLY A 301 33.81 -2.09 10.38
N ALA A 302 33.45 -3.32 10.02
CA ALA A 302 34.19 -4.53 10.40
C ALA A 302 34.15 -5.56 9.27
N LEU A 303 35.14 -6.45 9.23
CA LEU A 303 35.07 -7.69 8.44
C LEU A 303 34.33 -8.78 9.24
N PRO A 304 33.64 -9.71 8.57
CA PRO A 304 32.99 -10.83 9.25
C PRO A 304 34.04 -11.76 9.88
N THR A 305 33.71 -12.34 11.03
CA THR A 305 34.50 -13.46 11.59
C THR A 305 34.40 -14.70 10.70
N ALA A 306 35.35 -15.64 10.82
CA ALA A 306 35.30 -16.90 10.06
C ALA A 306 33.96 -17.66 10.24
N LYS A 307 33.42 -17.69 11.47
CA LYS A 307 32.11 -18.29 11.76
C LYS A 307 30.97 -17.57 11.02
N GLN A 308 30.97 -16.24 11.01
CA GLN A 308 29.97 -15.46 10.28
C GLN A 308 30.09 -15.68 8.77
N VAL A 309 31.30 -15.76 8.21
CA VAL A 309 31.51 -16.09 6.79
C VAL A 309 30.88 -17.43 6.44
N ILE A 310 31.09 -18.46 7.26
CA ILE A 310 30.49 -19.79 7.05
C ILE A 310 28.96 -19.70 7.07
N ASN A 311 28.38 -19.09 8.10
CA ASN A 311 26.93 -18.95 8.23
C ASN A 311 26.29 -18.21 7.04
N ILE A 312 26.91 -17.13 6.59
CA ILE A 312 26.43 -16.33 5.45
C ILE A 312 26.50 -17.13 4.15
N LYS A 313 27.59 -17.88 3.93
CA LYS A 313 27.73 -18.75 2.75
C LYS A 313 26.74 -19.91 2.76
N ASP A 314 26.48 -20.52 3.91
CA ASP A 314 25.49 -21.59 4.03
C ASP A 314 24.08 -21.06 3.76
N ALA A 315 23.73 -19.88 4.29
CA ALA A 315 22.47 -19.21 3.99
C ALA A 315 22.33 -18.88 2.49
N ALA A 316 23.38 -18.34 1.87
CA ALA A 316 23.42 -18.08 0.44
C ALA A 316 23.19 -19.35 -0.39
N LYS A 317 23.85 -20.47 -0.01
CA LYS A 317 23.69 -21.77 -0.66
C LYS A 317 22.28 -22.32 -0.54
N LEU A 318 21.67 -22.22 0.64
CA LEU A 318 20.27 -22.63 0.85
C LEU A 318 19.32 -21.76 0.02
N ALA A 319 19.53 -20.45 -0.02
CA ALA A 319 18.73 -19.53 -0.82
C ALA A 319 18.82 -19.86 -2.32
N MET A 320 20.03 -20.11 -2.84
CA MET A 320 20.25 -20.52 -4.24
C MET A 320 19.49 -21.81 -4.57
N ASN A 321 19.57 -22.84 -3.73
CA ASN A 321 18.82 -24.08 -3.91
C ASN A 321 17.30 -23.85 -3.89
N ASN A 322 16.81 -23.01 -2.98
CA ASN A 322 15.40 -22.69 -2.90
C ASN A 322 14.92 -21.88 -4.11
N ILE A 323 15.72 -20.98 -4.68
CA ILE A 323 15.38 -20.24 -5.91
C ILE A 323 15.17 -21.19 -7.08
N ASP A 324 16.05 -22.19 -7.25
CA ASP A 324 15.85 -23.24 -8.26
C ASP A 324 14.56 -24.04 -8.00
N SER A 325 14.30 -24.42 -6.76
CA SER A 325 13.04 -25.08 -6.37
C SER A 325 11.81 -24.21 -6.63
N ILE A 326 11.86 -22.90 -6.37
CA ILE A 326 10.76 -21.95 -6.64
C ILE A 326 10.42 -21.98 -8.14
N ILE A 327 11.44 -21.95 -8.99
CA ILE A 327 11.26 -21.98 -10.44
C ILE A 327 10.65 -23.31 -10.87
N LYS A 328 11.12 -24.45 -10.32
CA LYS A 328 10.53 -25.77 -10.59
C LYS A 328 9.05 -25.83 -10.21
N GLU A 329 8.71 -25.35 -9.01
CA GLU A 329 7.32 -25.33 -8.53
C GLU A 329 6.43 -24.45 -9.41
N ILE A 330 6.90 -23.28 -9.84
CA ILE A 330 6.16 -22.42 -10.78
C ILE A 330 5.94 -23.12 -12.12
N ARG A 331 6.93 -23.86 -12.62
CA ARG A 331 6.87 -24.58 -13.91
C ARG A 331 5.86 -25.73 -13.93
N ILE A 332 5.40 -26.21 -12.77
CA ILE A 332 4.27 -27.16 -12.70
C ILE A 332 2.97 -26.53 -13.23
N TYR A 333 2.83 -25.20 -13.12
CA TYR A 333 1.59 -24.49 -13.44
C TYR A 333 1.63 -23.69 -14.74
N THR A 334 2.82 -23.26 -15.18
CA THR A 334 2.95 -22.39 -16.36
C THR A 334 4.36 -22.37 -16.97
N ASP A 335 4.40 -22.22 -18.30
CA ASP A 335 5.62 -22.01 -19.08
C ASP A 335 5.99 -20.52 -19.25
N SER A 336 5.19 -19.61 -18.69
CA SER A 336 5.36 -18.16 -18.85
C SER A 336 6.76 -17.67 -18.49
N PRO A 337 7.27 -16.63 -19.20
CA PRO A 337 8.57 -16.05 -18.91
C PRO A 337 8.70 -15.64 -17.44
N ILE A 338 9.81 -16.03 -16.82
CA ILE A 338 10.16 -15.65 -15.44
C ILE A 338 11.31 -14.65 -15.50
N TYR A 339 11.11 -13.47 -14.92
CA TYR A 339 12.14 -12.46 -14.73
C TYR A 339 12.71 -12.58 -13.32
N LEU A 340 13.94 -13.04 -13.20
CA LEU A 340 14.63 -13.17 -11.92
C LEU A 340 15.49 -11.93 -11.67
N ILE A 341 15.07 -11.10 -10.72
CA ILE A 341 15.80 -9.90 -10.32
C ILE A 341 17.05 -10.30 -9.55
N GLY A 342 18.22 -9.81 -10.00
CA GLY A 342 19.46 -9.96 -9.27
C GLY A 342 19.45 -9.18 -7.96
N LEU A 343 20.24 -9.62 -7.00
CA LEU A 343 20.43 -8.91 -5.73
C LEU A 343 21.44 -7.78 -5.92
N TYR A 344 21.22 -6.63 -5.28
CA TYR A 344 22.23 -5.57 -5.14
C TYR A 344 22.86 -5.61 -3.74
N ASN A 345 24.03 -5.00 -3.60
CA ASN A 345 24.67 -4.82 -2.29
C ASN A 345 24.21 -3.47 -1.68
N PRO A 346 23.57 -3.46 -0.49
CA PRO A 346 23.15 -2.22 0.14
C PRO A 346 24.31 -1.48 0.84
N ILE A 347 25.46 -2.12 1.04
CA ILE A 347 26.63 -1.52 1.69
C ILE A 347 27.32 -0.57 0.69
N PRO A 348 27.48 0.73 1.00
CA PRO A 348 28.08 1.67 0.07
C PRO A 348 29.49 1.29 -0.35
N SER A 349 29.77 1.40 -1.65
CA SER A 349 31.10 1.11 -2.20
C SER A 349 32.19 1.94 -1.50
N GLY A 350 33.32 1.31 -1.19
CA GLY A 350 34.45 1.94 -0.48
C GLY A 350 34.35 1.92 1.04
N THR A 351 33.24 1.43 1.63
CA THR A 351 33.14 1.19 3.08
C THR A 351 33.68 -0.18 3.47
N VAL A 352 34.06 -0.33 4.74
CA VAL A 352 34.54 -1.61 5.28
C VAL A 352 33.39 -2.63 5.23
N GLY A 353 33.62 -3.73 4.51
CA GLY A 353 32.63 -4.80 4.34
C GLY A 353 31.91 -4.78 2.99
N ALA A 354 32.04 -3.71 2.20
CA ALA A 354 31.45 -3.62 0.86
C ALA A 354 31.95 -4.76 -0.05
N ASP A 355 33.26 -5.01 -0.09
CA ASP A 355 33.85 -6.07 -0.92
C ASP A 355 33.41 -7.48 -0.52
N PHE A 356 33.20 -7.71 0.78
CA PHE A 356 32.67 -8.99 1.26
C PHE A 356 31.21 -9.17 0.84
N GLY A 357 30.37 -8.14 1.02
CA GLY A 357 28.98 -8.16 0.55
C GLY A 357 28.89 -8.41 -0.95
N ASP A 358 29.72 -7.70 -1.73
CA ASP A 358 29.86 -7.89 -3.18
C ASP A 358 30.20 -9.34 -3.55
N SER A 359 31.13 -9.97 -2.83
CA SER A 359 31.53 -11.35 -3.12
C SER A 359 30.36 -12.32 -2.98
N ILE A 360 29.58 -12.21 -1.90
CA ILE A 360 28.43 -13.09 -1.65
C ILE A 360 27.31 -12.83 -2.67
N ILE A 361 27.00 -11.55 -2.91
CA ILE A 361 25.94 -11.16 -3.84
C ILE A 361 26.28 -11.58 -5.28
N LYS A 362 27.52 -11.40 -5.72
CA LYS A 362 27.98 -11.88 -7.03
C LYS A 362 27.89 -13.39 -7.17
N GLU A 363 28.17 -14.14 -6.12
CA GLU A 363 28.03 -15.61 -6.13
C GLU A 363 26.58 -16.02 -6.38
N MET A 364 25.63 -15.45 -5.63
CA MET A 364 24.21 -15.70 -5.83
C MET A 364 23.71 -15.26 -7.19
N ASN A 365 24.11 -14.07 -7.65
CA ASN A 365 23.74 -13.58 -8.97
C ASN A 365 24.30 -14.45 -10.11
N LYS A 366 25.53 -14.97 -9.96
CA LYS A 366 26.12 -15.93 -10.91
C LYS A 366 25.32 -17.23 -10.95
N TYR A 367 24.80 -17.69 -9.81
CA TYR A 367 23.89 -18.83 -9.77
C TYR A 367 22.55 -18.52 -10.46
N SER A 368 21.96 -17.35 -10.23
CA SER A 368 20.76 -16.90 -10.94
C SER A 368 20.96 -16.84 -12.46
N VAL A 369 22.14 -16.42 -12.93
CA VAL A 369 22.51 -16.49 -14.36
C VAL A 369 22.69 -17.93 -14.86
N ARG A 370 23.17 -18.84 -14.01
CA ARG A 370 23.25 -20.26 -14.38
C ARG A 370 21.87 -20.87 -14.59
N ILE A 371 20.89 -20.53 -13.74
CA ILE A 371 19.50 -20.97 -13.87
C ILE A 371 18.94 -20.63 -15.26
N THR A 372 19.28 -19.48 -15.85
CA THR A 372 18.77 -19.12 -17.19
C THR A 372 19.30 -20.03 -18.30
N LYS A 373 20.34 -20.83 -18.04
CA LYS A 373 20.83 -21.86 -18.96
C LYS A 373 20.06 -23.16 -18.81
N ASP A 374 19.61 -23.46 -17.60
CA ASP A 374 18.83 -24.65 -17.27
C ASP A 374 17.35 -24.46 -17.65
N TYR A 375 16.86 -23.22 -17.68
CA TYR A 375 15.49 -22.86 -18.08
C TYR A 375 15.49 -21.71 -19.10
N SER A 376 15.21 -22.01 -20.37
CA SER A 376 15.31 -21.05 -21.48
C SER A 376 14.33 -19.85 -21.40
N SER A 377 13.21 -19.99 -20.70
CA SER A 377 12.23 -18.92 -20.46
C SER A 377 12.45 -18.16 -19.15
N VAL A 378 13.58 -18.38 -18.47
CA VAL A 378 14.00 -17.57 -17.30
C VAL A 378 14.99 -16.51 -17.77
N ILE A 379 14.72 -15.24 -17.45
CA ILE A 379 15.50 -14.08 -17.85
C ILE A 379 16.06 -13.41 -16.59
N TYR A 380 17.38 -13.26 -16.54
CA TYR A 380 18.05 -12.55 -15.46
C TYR A 380 18.02 -11.03 -15.67
N VAL A 381 17.72 -10.29 -14.60
CA VAL A 381 17.71 -8.82 -14.58
C VAL A 381 18.80 -8.32 -13.63
N ASP A 382 19.86 -7.74 -14.19
CA ASP A 382 21.04 -7.30 -13.42
C ASP A 382 20.82 -5.96 -12.70
N SER A 383 20.34 -6.02 -11.46
CA SER A 383 20.27 -4.85 -10.58
C SER A 383 21.64 -4.49 -9.99
N PHE A 384 22.50 -5.50 -9.74
CA PHE A 384 23.78 -5.34 -9.05
C PHE A 384 24.67 -4.31 -9.74
N SER A 385 24.92 -4.50 -11.04
CA SER A 385 25.82 -3.63 -11.80
C SER A 385 25.34 -2.18 -11.86
N THR A 386 24.02 -1.98 -11.79
CA THR A 386 23.44 -0.63 -11.84
C THR A 386 23.48 0.07 -10.48
N PHE A 387 23.35 -0.70 -9.39
CA PHE A 387 23.40 -0.18 -8.02
C PHE A 387 24.83 0.07 -7.54
N LYS A 388 25.78 -0.75 -7.98
CA LYS A 388 27.17 -0.65 -7.55
C LYS A 388 27.77 0.74 -7.81
N GLY A 389 28.30 1.35 -6.75
CA GLY A 389 28.86 2.71 -6.75
C GLY A 389 27.82 3.83 -6.72
N LYS A 390 26.54 3.51 -6.62
CA LYS A 390 25.40 4.44 -6.55
C LYS A 390 24.47 4.11 -5.38
N GLU A 391 24.97 3.38 -4.39
CA GLU A 391 24.18 2.88 -3.26
C GLU A 391 23.54 4.04 -2.49
N THR A 392 24.28 5.13 -2.28
CA THR A 392 23.77 6.36 -1.60
C THR A 392 22.62 7.04 -2.33
N LYS A 393 22.43 6.78 -3.62
CA LYS A 393 21.30 7.29 -4.42
C LYS A 393 20.13 6.30 -4.43
N TYR A 394 20.42 5.01 -4.53
CA TYR A 394 19.42 3.99 -4.83
C TYR A 394 18.99 3.17 -3.62
N VAL A 395 19.70 3.25 -2.50
CA VAL A 395 19.38 2.57 -1.24
C VAL A 395 19.12 3.63 -0.18
N ILE A 396 18.09 3.43 0.63
CA ILE A 396 17.73 4.36 1.71
C ILE A 396 18.88 4.38 2.73
N ASP A 397 19.30 5.58 3.14
CA ASP A 397 20.40 5.76 4.07
C ASP A 397 20.16 5.02 5.41
N GLY A 398 21.15 4.26 5.86
CA GLY A 398 21.08 3.41 7.05
C GLY A 398 20.18 2.17 6.92
N GLU A 399 19.52 1.97 5.78
CA GLU A 399 18.59 0.88 5.50
C GLU A 399 19.13 -0.03 4.37
N ILE A 400 18.33 -1.04 4.02
CA ILE A 400 18.64 -2.04 2.97
C ILE A 400 17.70 -1.91 1.77
N HIS A 401 16.59 -1.21 1.94
CA HIS A 401 15.54 -1.06 0.94
C HIS A 401 15.91 0.01 -0.09
N PRO A 402 15.45 -0.11 -1.34
CA PRO A 402 15.72 0.91 -2.34
C PRO A 402 14.98 2.21 -2.02
N THR A 403 15.58 3.35 -2.37
CA THR A 403 14.87 4.62 -2.47
C THR A 403 13.82 4.57 -3.59
N TYR A 404 12.98 5.60 -3.71
CA TYR A 404 12.12 5.75 -4.89
C TYR A 404 12.92 5.72 -6.20
N GLU A 405 14.10 6.33 -6.24
CA GLU A 405 14.99 6.28 -7.40
C GLU A 405 15.51 4.87 -7.67
N GLY A 406 15.86 4.11 -6.62
CA GLY A 406 16.22 2.70 -6.74
C GLY A 406 15.08 1.83 -7.27
N GLN A 407 13.86 2.04 -6.79
CA GLN A 407 12.66 1.35 -7.31
C GLN A 407 12.43 1.65 -8.80
N LYS A 408 12.60 2.91 -9.23
CA LYS A 408 12.55 3.29 -10.66
C LYS A 408 13.63 2.60 -11.49
N VAL A 409 14.83 2.43 -10.95
CA VAL A 409 15.91 1.70 -11.63
C VAL A 409 15.54 0.23 -11.82
N ILE A 410 15.04 -0.45 -10.78
CA ILE A 410 14.62 -1.86 -10.90
C ILE A 410 13.48 -1.98 -11.93
N ALA A 411 12.49 -1.08 -11.87
CA ALA A 411 11.40 -1.02 -12.84
C ALA A 411 11.91 -0.84 -14.27
N TYR A 412 12.85 0.08 -14.47
CA TYR A 412 13.48 0.33 -15.77
C TYR A 412 14.22 -0.91 -16.27
N LEU A 413 15.08 -1.53 -15.45
CA LEU A 413 15.84 -2.72 -15.84
C LEU A 413 14.93 -3.87 -16.25
N LEU A 414 13.85 -4.10 -15.50
CA LEU A 414 12.86 -5.11 -15.85
C LEU A 414 12.13 -4.74 -17.16
N SER A 415 11.72 -3.48 -17.34
CA SER A 415 11.06 -3.01 -18.58
C SER A 415 11.89 -3.28 -19.84
N GLN A 416 13.22 -3.17 -19.75
CA GLN A 416 14.13 -3.44 -20.87
C GLN A 416 14.18 -4.92 -21.28
N LYS A 417 13.72 -5.83 -20.40
CA LYS A 417 13.67 -7.27 -20.65
C LYS A 417 12.30 -7.75 -21.11
N LEU A 418 11.25 -6.94 -20.92
CA LEU A 418 9.92 -7.29 -21.37
C LEU A 418 9.88 -7.45 -22.89
N PRO A 419 8.96 -8.28 -23.43
CA PRO A 419 8.82 -8.43 -24.86
C PRO A 419 8.52 -7.06 -25.48
N LYS A 420 9.28 -6.68 -26.50
CA LYS A 420 8.96 -5.50 -27.32
C LYS A 420 7.65 -5.79 -28.05
N GLN A 421 6.76 -4.80 -28.06
CA GLN A 421 5.50 -4.87 -28.79
C GLN A 421 5.72 -4.77 -30.29
#